data_AF-A0A7K6VMH8-F1
#
_entry.id   AF-A0A7K6VMH8-F1
#
_cell.length_a   1.000
_cell.length_b   1.000
_cell.length_c   1.000
_cell.angle_alpha   90.00
_cell.angle_beta   90.00
_cell.angle_gamma   90.00
#
_symmetry.space_group_name_H-M   'P 1'
#
loop_
_entity.id
_entity.type
_entity.pdbx_description
1 polymer ?
#
loop_
_entity_poly.entity_id
_entity_poly.type
_entity_poly.pdbx_seq_one_letter_code
_entity_poly.pdbx_strand_id
1 'polypeptide(L)'
;NAYRECLGNGTWASKINYSQCEPILDDKRKYALHYKIALIINYLGHCISVGALIVAFMLFLCLRSIRCLRNIIHWNLITTFILRNVMWFLLQMIDHNIHESNEPWCRCITTVYNYFVVTNFFWMFVEGCYLHTAIVMTYSTDKLRKWVFLFIGWCIPCPIIIAWAIGKLYYENEQCWFGKEPGKYIDYIYQGPVILVLLINFVFLFNIVRILMTKLRASTTSETIQYRKAVKATLVLLPLLGITYMLFFVNPGEDDISQIVFIYFNSFLQSFQGFFVSVFYCFLNGEVRSAARKRWHRWQDHHSLRVRVARAMSIPTSPTRISFHSIKQTAAV
;
A
#
# COMPACT_ATOMS: atom_id res chain seq x y z
N ASN A 1 42.72 0.42 26.24
CA ASN A 1 43.81 1.43 26.20
C ASN A 1 44.92 0.96 25.28
N ALA A 2 45.43 1.83 24.41
CA ALA A 2 46.58 1.52 23.55
C ALA A 2 47.86 2.05 24.19
N TYR A 3 48.94 1.27 24.15
CA TYR A 3 50.23 1.66 24.74
C TYR A 3 51.33 1.57 23.69
N ARG A 4 52.22 2.57 23.69
CA ARG A 4 53.40 2.63 22.83
C ARG A 4 54.63 2.86 23.70
N GLU A 5 55.65 2.03 23.52
CA GLU A 5 56.87 2.11 24.29
C GLU A 5 57.82 3.18 23.73
N CYS A 6 58.44 3.96 24.61
CA CYS A 6 59.48 4.91 24.25
C CYS A 6 60.85 4.25 24.44
N LEU A 7 61.66 4.22 23.40
CA LEU A 7 62.99 3.62 23.39
C LEU A 7 64.00 4.58 24.05
N GLY A 8 65.06 4.03 24.65
CA GLY A 8 66.08 4.82 25.37
C GLY A 8 66.84 5.85 24.52
N ASN A 9 66.71 5.81 23.19
CA ASN A 9 67.23 6.81 22.26
C ASN A 9 66.28 8.00 22.03
N GLY A 10 65.18 8.08 22.78
CA GLY A 10 64.17 9.14 22.65
C GLY A 10 63.20 8.97 21.47
N THR A 11 63.21 7.80 20.81
CA THR A 11 62.30 7.50 19.70
C THR A 11 61.24 6.48 20.11
N TRP A 12 60.07 6.54 19.49
CA TRP A 12 58.99 5.60 19.79
C TRP A 12 59.21 4.25 19.12
N ALA A 13 58.83 3.17 19.80
CA ALA A 13 58.80 1.83 19.21
C ALA A 13 57.93 1.80 17.95
N SER A 14 58.37 1.03 16.95
CA SER A 14 57.72 0.96 15.63
C SER A 14 56.29 0.39 15.71
N LYS A 15 56.02 -0.52 16.64
CA LYS A 15 54.70 -1.11 16.87
C LYS A 15 54.01 -0.54 18.11
N ILE A 16 52.71 -0.27 17.99
CA ILE A 16 51.81 0.12 19.08
C ILE A 16 51.03 -1.13 19.52
N ASN A 17 50.91 -1.34 20.82
CA ASN A 17 50.18 -2.47 21.36
C ASN A 17 48.70 -2.11 21.57
N TYR A 18 47.82 -2.78 20.83
CA TYR A 18 46.36 -2.63 20.89
C TYR A 18 45.67 -3.83 21.56
N SER A 19 46.39 -4.70 22.27
CA SER A 19 45.83 -5.93 22.86
C SER A 19 44.73 -5.70 23.90
N GLN A 20 44.67 -4.51 24.50
CA GLN A 20 43.61 -4.09 25.43
C GLN A 20 42.52 -3.23 24.79
N CYS A 21 42.45 -3.21 23.46
CA CYS A 21 41.36 -2.59 22.72
C CYS A 21 40.41 -3.68 22.21
N GLU A 22 39.12 -3.55 22.51
CA GLU A 22 38.10 -4.45 22.00
C GLU A 22 37.57 -3.94 20.66
N PRO A 23 37.49 -4.78 19.60
CA PRO A 23 37.01 -4.34 18.30
C PRO A 23 35.50 -4.12 18.32
N ILE A 24 35.04 -2.89 18.00
CA ILE A 24 33.62 -2.50 17.81
C ILE A 24 32.98 -3.18 16.56
N LEU A 25 33.65 -4.18 15.97
CA LEU A 25 33.27 -4.79 14.71
C LEU A 25 32.13 -5.81 14.85
N ASP A 26 32.05 -6.54 15.97
CA ASP A 26 31.09 -7.65 16.07
C ASP A 26 29.65 -7.13 16.26
N ASP A 27 29.49 -5.99 16.94
CA ASP A 27 28.21 -5.31 17.09
C ASP A 27 27.75 -4.69 15.76
N LYS A 28 28.63 -3.95 15.07
CA LYS A 28 28.37 -3.42 13.71
C LYS A 28 28.00 -4.51 12.71
N ARG A 29 28.60 -5.70 12.81
CA ARG A 29 28.30 -6.83 11.92
C ARG A 29 26.92 -7.44 12.19
N LYS A 30 26.51 -7.54 13.47
CA LYS A 30 25.15 -7.96 13.85
C LYS A 30 24.10 -6.97 13.36
N TYR A 31 24.30 -5.66 13.56
CA TYR A 31 23.38 -4.63 13.02
C TYR A 31 23.29 -4.66 11.50
N ALA A 32 24.43 -4.82 10.80
CA ALA A 32 24.44 -4.91 9.34
C ALA A 32 23.69 -6.16 8.84
N LEU A 33 23.79 -7.29 9.53
CA LEU A 33 23.04 -8.51 9.20
C LEU A 33 21.54 -8.31 9.43
N HIS A 34 21.14 -7.76 10.60
CA HIS A 34 19.74 -7.49 10.91
C HIS A 34 19.10 -6.51 9.92
N TYR A 35 19.83 -5.46 9.56
CA TYR A 35 19.42 -4.49 8.55
C TYR A 35 19.22 -5.14 7.17
N LYS A 36 20.15 -6.00 6.73
CA LYS A 36 20.01 -6.75 5.47
C LYS A 36 18.79 -7.67 5.48
N ILE A 37 18.54 -8.38 6.58
CA ILE A 37 17.35 -9.23 6.72
C ILE A 37 16.07 -8.38 6.68
N ALA A 38 16.04 -7.24 7.39
CA ALA A 38 14.91 -6.32 7.37
C ALA A 38 14.65 -5.77 5.95
N LEU A 39 15.71 -5.46 5.20
CA LEU A 39 15.60 -5.03 3.81
C LEU A 39 15.00 -6.13 2.90
N ILE A 40 15.40 -7.38 3.07
CA ILE A 40 14.84 -8.52 2.33
C ILE A 40 13.35 -8.69 2.65
N ILE A 41 12.96 -8.64 3.92
CA ILE A 41 11.55 -8.73 4.34
C ILE A 41 10.75 -7.59 3.72
N ASN A 42 11.30 -6.36 3.76
CA ASN A 42 10.68 -5.17 3.21
C ASN A 42 10.47 -5.31 1.69
N TYR A 43 11.49 -5.78 0.97
CA TYR A 43 11.44 -6.03 -0.47
C TYR A 43 10.38 -7.08 -0.85
N LEU A 44 10.38 -8.23 -0.16
CA LEU A 44 9.39 -9.27 -0.38
C LEU A 44 7.96 -8.78 -0.08
N GLY A 45 7.77 -8.03 1.00
CA GLY A 45 6.49 -7.44 1.35
C GLY A 45 5.96 -6.47 0.30
N HIS A 46 6.83 -5.57 -0.20
CA HIS A 46 6.48 -4.66 -1.29
C HIS A 46 6.14 -5.39 -2.60
N CYS A 47 6.87 -6.45 -2.95
CA CYS A 47 6.55 -7.29 -4.12
C CYS A 47 5.16 -7.92 -4.01
N ILE A 48 4.86 -8.56 -2.88
CA ILE A 48 3.55 -9.17 -2.61
C ILE A 48 2.45 -8.11 -2.63
N SER A 49 2.70 -6.97 -2.00
CA SER A 49 1.76 -5.85 -1.97
C SER A 49 1.45 -5.33 -3.37
N VAL A 50 2.46 -5.14 -4.24
CA VAL A 50 2.23 -4.65 -5.61
C VAL A 50 1.43 -5.66 -6.42
N GLY A 51 1.78 -6.94 -6.36
CA GLY A 51 1.04 -8.00 -7.05
C GLY A 51 -0.45 -8.00 -6.67
N ALA A 52 -0.75 -7.97 -5.36
CA ALA A 52 -2.11 -7.94 -4.86
C ALA A 52 -2.87 -6.65 -5.26
N LEU A 53 -2.20 -5.49 -5.22
CA LEU A 53 -2.78 -4.21 -5.62
C LEU A 53 -3.08 -4.15 -7.12
N ILE A 54 -2.22 -4.70 -7.97
CA ILE A 54 -2.45 -4.76 -9.42
C ILE A 54 -3.67 -5.64 -9.72
N VAL A 55 -3.79 -6.81 -9.09
CA VAL A 55 -4.97 -7.67 -9.26
C VAL A 55 -6.23 -6.94 -8.79
N ALA A 56 -6.19 -6.27 -7.62
CA ALA A 56 -7.30 -5.47 -7.14
C ALA A 56 -7.68 -4.37 -8.14
N PHE A 57 -6.69 -3.64 -8.66
CA PHE A 57 -6.89 -2.58 -9.65
C PHE A 57 -7.56 -3.11 -10.94
N MET A 58 -7.10 -4.24 -11.45
CA MET A 58 -7.66 -4.89 -12.64
C MET A 58 -9.10 -5.38 -12.41
N LEU A 59 -9.41 -5.92 -11.23
CA LEU A 59 -10.77 -6.32 -10.86
C LEU A 59 -11.71 -5.10 -10.85
N PHE A 60 -11.29 -3.97 -10.28
CA PHE A 60 -12.09 -2.75 -10.28
C PHE A 60 -12.27 -2.15 -11.69
N LEU A 61 -11.26 -2.20 -12.56
CA LEU A 61 -11.39 -1.76 -13.96
C LEU A 61 -12.44 -2.59 -14.73
N CYS A 62 -12.43 -3.91 -14.53
CA CYS A 62 -13.40 -4.82 -15.15
C CYS A 62 -14.84 -4.58 -14.66
N LEU A 63 -14.99 -4.11 -13.41
CA LEU A 63 -16.28 -3.92 -12.75
C LEU A 63 -16.78 -2.47 -12.83
N ARG A 64 -16.81 -1.91 -14.05
CA ARG A 64 -17.28 -0.54 -14.36
C ARG A 64 -18.67 -0.19 -13.77
N SER A 65 -19.50 -1.19 -13.50
CA SER A 65 -20.87 -1.06 -12.99
C SER A 65 -21.00 -0.54 -11.55
N ILE A 66 -19.91 -0.37 -10.79
CA ILE A 66 -19.95 -0.02 -9.36
C ILE A 66 -19.27 1.33 -9.06
N ARG A 67 -19.24 2.27 -10.02
CA ARG A 67 -18.59 3.59 -9.82
C ARG A 67 -19.45 4.51 -8.94
N CYS A 68 -19.43 4.28 -7.63
CA CYS A 68 -19.97 5.16 -6.58
C CYS A 68 -18.86 6.05 -5.98
N LEU A 69 -19.23 7.12 -5.25
CA LEU A 69 -18.27 8.01 -4.57
C LEU A 69 -17.30 7.25 -3.66
N ARG A 70 -17.81 6.30 -2.85
CA ARG A 70 -17.01 5.38 -2.03
C ARG A 70 -15.93 4.66 -2.84
N ASN A 71 -16.31 4.11 -4.00
CA ASN A 71 -15.40 3.36 -4.85
C ASN A 71 -14.39 4.26 -5.57
N ILE A 72 -14.74 5.54 -5.84
CA ILE A 72 -13.77 6.53 -6.34
C ILE A 72 -12.70 6.80 -5.27
N ILE A 73 -13.09 6.96 -4.00
CA ILE A 73 -12.14 7.20 -2.90
C ILE A 73 -11.22 5.99 -2.72
N HIS A 74 -11.77 4.77 -2.63
CA HIS A 74 -10.96 3.55 -2.55
C HIS A 74 -10.02 3.39 -3.75
N TRP A 75 -10.48 3.76 -4.96
CA TRP A 75 -9.65 3.67 -6.16
C TRP A 75 -8.45 4.60 -6.09
N ASN A 76 -8.66 5.86 -5.72
CA ASN A 76 -7.55 6.80 -5.54
C ASN A 76 -6.59 6.33 -4.44
N LEU A 77 -7.10 5.82 -3.31
CA LEU A 77 -6.26 5.26 -2.25
C LEU A 77 -5.40 4.09 -2.75
N ILE A 78 -5.99 3.11 -3.45
CA ILE A 78 -5.25 1.99 -4.06
C ILE A 78 -4.20 2.50 -5.05
N THR A 79 -4.54 3.49 -5.88
CA THR A 79 -3.60 4.12 -6.80
C THR A 79 -2.42 4.76 -6.07
N THR A 80 -2.64 5.46 -4.95
CA THR A 80 -1.52 6.01 -4.16
C THR A 80 -0.62 4.93 -3.58
N PHE A 81 -1.16 3.78 -3.17
CA PHE A 81 -0.35 2.65 -2.72
C PHE A 81 0.51 2.05 -3.84
N ILE A 82 -0.06 1.93 -5.05
CA ILE A 82 0.69 1.47 -6.22
C ILE A 82 1.82 2.45 -6.54
N LEU A 83 1.52 3.75 -6.63
CA LEU A 83 2.52 4.78 -6.94
C LEU A 83 3.62 4.84 -5.87
N ARG A 84 3.26 4.77 -4.59
CA ARG A 84 4.21 4.71 -3.47
C ARG A 84 5.14 3.50 -3.57
N ASN A 85 4.60 2.32 -3.85
CA ASN A 85 5.40 1.10 -3.96
C ASN A 85 6.30 1.12 -5.21
N VAL A 86 5.79 1.58 -6.37
CA VAL A 86 6.58 1.74 -7.59
C VAL A 86 7.75 2.70 -7.35
N MET A 87 7.50 3.83 -6.69
CA MET A 87 8.55 4.80 -6.37
C MET A 87 9.54 4.27 -5.35
N TRP A 88 9.10 3.45 -4.40
CA TRP A 88 10.00 2.72 -3.50
C TRP A 88 10.94 1.79 -4.28
N PHE A 89 10.45 1.03 -5.26
CA PHE A 89 11.31 0.21 -6.12
C PHE A 89 12.28 1.04 -6.96
N LEU A 90 11.82 2.16 -7.52
CA LEU A 90 12.69 3.09 -8.24
C LEU A 90 13.81 3.61 -7.36
N LEU A 91 13.50 3.93 -6.10
CA LEU A 91 14.48 4.40 -5.11
C LEU A 91 15.49 3.32 -4.72
N GLN A 92 15.06 2.05 -4.60
CA GLN A 92 15.97 0.93 -4.33
C GLN A 92 16.84 0.55 -5.53
N MET A 93 16.42 0.87 -6.76
CA MET A 93 17.24 0.66 -7.95
C MET A 93 18.35 1.72 -8.11
N ILE A 94 18.31 2.80 -7.33
CA ILE A 94 19.40 3.79 -7.30
C ILE A 94 20.54 3.17 -6.49
N ASP A 95 21.44 2.48 -7.19
CA ASP A 95 22.66 1.91 -6.63
C ASP A 95 23.61 3.01 -6.09
N HIS A 96 24.47 2.66 -5.13
CA HIS A 96 25.46 3.56 -4.54
C HIS A 96 26.35 4.27 -5.59
N ASN A 97 26.57 3.66 -6.75
CA ASN A 97 27.36 4.22 -7.84
C ASN A 97 26.67 5.37 -8.61
N ILE A 98 25.34 5.53 -8.50
CA ILE A 98 24.59 6.62 -9.16
C ILE A 98 24.52 7.87 -8.27
N HIS A 99 24.79 7.74 -6.97
CA HIS A 99 24.81 8.87 -6.03
C HIS A 99 25.80 9.97 -6.45
N GLU A 100 26.91 9.59 -7.06
CA GLU A 100 27.96 10.54 -7.50
C GLU A 100 27.76 11.07 -8.93
N SER A 101 26.97 10.41 -9.79
CA SER A 101 26.88 10.77 -11.22
C SER A 101 25.68 11.63 -11.62
N ASN A 102 24.55 11.55 -10.91
CA ASN A 102 23.32 12.28 -11.27
C ASN A 102 22.56 12.77 -10.03
N GLU A 103 23.18 13.70 -9.30
CA GLU A 103 22.62 14.33 -8.10
C GLU A 103 21.19 14.91 -8.26
N PRO A 104 20.84 15.67 -9.34
CA PRO A 104 19.48 16.22 -9.47
C PRO A 104 18.41 15.15 -9.71
N TRP A 105 18.76 14.03 -10.37
CA TRP A 105 17.84 12.93 -10.61
C TRP A 105 17.45 12.22 -9.31
N CYS A 106 18.44 11.97 -8.44
CA CYS A 106 18.21 11.35 -7.13
C CYS A 106 17.35 12.25 -6.22
N ARG A 107 17.59 13.58 -6.23
CA ARG A 107 16.75 14.57 -5.52
C ARG A 107 15.31 14.57 -6.03
N CYS A 108 15.13 14.54 -7.36
CA CYS A 108 13.80 14.50 -7.98
C CYS A 108 13.02 13.23 -7.58
N ILE A 109 13.62 12.05 -7.74
CA ILE A 109 12.98 10.78 -7.35
C ILE A 109 12.64 10.75 -5.86
N THR A 110 13.55 11.22 -4.99
CA THR A 110 13.29 11.28 -3.55
C THR A 110 12.13 12.22 -3.21
N THR A 111 12.05 13.38 -3.87
CA THR A 111 10.94 14.33 -3.71
C THR A 111 9.62 13.72 -4.15
N VAL A 112 9.61 13.07 -5.31
CA VAL A 112 8.42 12.39 -5.85
C VAL A 112 7.98 11.24 -4.95
N TYR A 113 8.93 10.46 -4.41
CA TYR A 113 8.65 9.41 -3.44
C TYR A 113 7.99 9.98 -2.18
N ASN A 114 8.56 11.02 -1.58
CA ASN A 114 8.00 11.68 -0.40
C ASN A 114 6.61 12.28 -0.69
N TYR A 115 6.39 12.82 -1.89
CA TYR A 115 5.07 13.25 -2.32
C TYR A 115 4.04 12.12 -2.32
N PHE A 116 4.36 10.96 -2.88
CA PHE A 116 3.42 9.83 -2.87
C PHE A 116 3.21 9.25 -1.46
N VAL A 117 4.22 9.29 -0.60
CA VAL A 117 4.09 8.91 0.82
C VAL A 117 3.11 9.84 1.53
N VAL A 118 3.29 11.16 1.45
CA VAL A 118 2.38 12.13 2.09
C VAL A 118 0.98 12.04 1.49
N THR A 119 0.88 11.98 0.16
CA THR A 119 -0.39 11.83 -0.56
C THR A 119 -1.14 10.56 -0.11
N ASN A 120 -0.45 9.46 0.13
CA ASN A 120 -1.06 8.24 0.64
C ASN A 120 -1.67 8.43 2.04
N PHE A 121 -1.00 9.15 2.95
CA PHE A 121 -1.57 9.50 4.26
C PHE A 121 -2.78 10.42 4.14
N PHE A 122 -2.74 11.42 3.26
CA PHE A 122 -3.89 12.29 3.01
C PHE A 122 -5.08 11.52 2.42
N TRP A 123 -4.85 10.56 1.51
CA TRP A 123 -5.92 9.70 1.00
C TRP A 123 -6.50 8.77 2.06
N MET A 124 -5.68 8.25 2.98
CA MET A 124 -6.17 7.51 4.14
C MET A 124 -7.03 8.39 5.05
N PHE A 125 -6.65 9.65 5.25
CA PHE A 125 -7.44 10.63 5.98
C PHE A 125 -8.77 10.94 5.28
N VAL A 126 -8.76 11.15 3.96
CA VAL A 126 -9.97 11.38 3.14
C VAL A 126 -10.94 10.20 3.27
N GLU A 127 -10.44 8.97 3.23
CA GLU A 127 -11.23 7.77 3.43
C GLU A 127 -11.85 7.70 4.85
N GLY A 128 -11.05 7.98 5.89
CA GLY A 128 -11.52 8.02 7.27
C GLY A 128 -12.59 9.09 7.50
N CYS A 129 -12.38 10.29 6.95
CA CYS A 129 -13.34 11.40 7.01
C CYS A 129 -14.65 11.07 6.28
N TYR A 130 -14.56 10.45 5.09
CA TYR A 130 -15.71 9.99 4.34
C TYR A 130 -16.51 8.95 5.12
N LEU A 131 -15.84 7.93 5.68
CA LEU A 131 -16.49 6.87 6.44
C LEU A 131 -17.17 7.42 7.72
N HIS A 132 -16.49 8.30 8.44
CA HIS A 132 -17.04 8.97 9.63
C HIS A 132 -18.30 9.77 9.27
N THR A 133 -18.23 10.58 8.21
CA THR A 133 -19.36 11.40 7.77
C THR A 133 -20.54 10.55 7.30
N ALA A 134 -20.28 9.46 6.56
CA ALA A 134 -21.33 8.56 6.10
C ALA A 134 -22.07 7.85 7.26
N ILE A 135 -21.36 7.53 8.34
CA ILE A 135 -21.94 6.86 9.51
C ILE A 135 -22.72 7.84 10.41
N VAL A 136 -22.20 9.06 10.59
CA VAL A 136 -22.80 10.08 11.47
C VAL A 136 -23.94 10.82 10.77
N MET A 137 -23.76 11.21 9.51
CA MET A 137 -24.66 12.08 8.74
C MET A 137 -25.23 11.34 7.53
N THR A 138 -25.92 10.22 7.76
CA THR A 138 -26.48 9.31 6.74
C THR A 138 -27.31 9.97 5.63
N TYR A 139 -27.81 11.20 5.84
CA TYR A 139 -28.63 11.94 4.87
C TYR A 139 -27.86 13.04 4.09
N SER A 140 -26.62 13.37 4.49
CA SER A 140 -25.88 14.51 3.93
C SER A 140 -24.79 14.12 2.92
N THR A 141 -24.49 12.83 2.74
CA THR A 141 -23.42 12.37 1.84
C THR A 141 -23.67 12.70 0.37
N ASP A 142 -24.93 12.80 -0.04
CA ASP A 142 -25.30 13.13 -1.43
C ASP A 142 -25.02 14.59 -1.80
N LYS A 143 -24.93 15.48 -0.79
CA LYS A 143 -24.56 16.89 -0.99
C LYS A 143 -23.05 17.11 -1.06
N LEU A 144 -22.24 16.09 -0.73
CA LEU A 144 -20.79 16.21 -0.72
C LEU A 144 -20.23 16.16 -2.14
N ARG A 145 -19.59 17.25 -2.55
CA ARG A 145 -18.97 17.36 -3.87
C ARG A 145 -17.70 16.51 -3.92
N LYS A 146 -17.71 15.48 -4.77
CA LYS A 146 -16.57 14.57 -5.07
C LYS A 146 -15.24 15.31 -5.28
N TRP A 147 -15.29 16.47 -5.93
CA TRP A 147 -14.13 17.33 -6.22
C TRP A 147 -13.39 17.80 -4.97
N VAL A 148 -14.10 18.03 -3.84
CA VAL A 148 -13.47 18.48 -2.58
C VAL A 148 -12.53 17.40 -2.05
N PHE A 149 -12.96 16.13 -2.05
CA PHE A 149 -12.12 15.01 -1.60
C PHE A 149 -10.91 14.78 -2.51
N LEU A 150 -11.09 14.93 -3.83
CA LEU A 150 -9.97 14.85 -4.79
C LEU A 150 -8.94 15.96 -4.56
N PHE A 151 -9.41 17.18 -4.29
CA PHE A 151 -8.54 18.31 -3.98
C PHE A 151 -7.77 18.09 -2.68
N ILE A 152 -8.44 17.63 -1.62
CA ILE A 152 -7.78 17.34 -0.33
C ILE A 152 -6.71 16.25 -0.50
N GLY A 153 -7.02 15.18 -1.23
CA GLY A 153 -6.13 14.04 -1.40
C GLY A 153 -4.90 14.35 -2.25
N TRP A 154 -5.05 15.08 -3.37
CA TRP A 154 -3.97 15.30 -4.34
C TRP A 154 -3.32 16.68 -4.24
N CYS A 155 -4.09 17.74 -4.00
CA CYS A 155 -3.58 19.11 -4.11
C CYS A 155 -2.93 19.62 -2.82
N ILE A 156 -3.39 19.20 -1.63
CA ILE A 156 -2.82 19.64 -0.35
C ILE A 156 -1.40 19.09 -0.09
N PRO A 157 -1.06 17.83 -0.46
CA PRO A 157 0.31 17.32 -0.31
C PRO A 157 1.36 18.06 -1.15
N CYS A 158 0.99 18.59 -2.32
CA CYS A 158 1.90 19.30 -3.23
C CYS A 158 2.65 20.47 -2.56
N PRO A 159 1.98 21.51 -2.02
CA PRO A 159 2.66 22.66 -1.42
C PRO A 159 3.51 22.28 -0.21
N ILE A 160 3.09 21.27 0.58
CA ILE A 160 3.85 20.77 1.74
C ILE A 160 5.21 20.23 1.29
N ILE A 161 5.22 19.40 0.25
CA ILE A 161 6.46 18.80 -0.27
C ILE A 161 7.32 19.80 -1.03
N ILE A 162 6.70 20.74 -1.77
CA ILE A 162 7.45 21.81 -2.42
C ILE A 162 8.16 22.67 -1.38
N ALA A 163 7.49 23.05 -0.29
CA ALA A 163 8.12 23.80 0.81
C ALA A 163 9.27 23.02 1.45
N TRP A 164 9.10 21.71 1.68
CA TRP A 164 10.18 20.85 2.18
C TRP A 164 11.36 20.75 1.19
N ALA A 165 11.09 20.58 -0.10
CA ALA A 165 12.12 20.47 -1.13
C ALA A 165 12.93 21.79 -1.26
N ILE A 166 12.27 22.94 -1.20
CA ILE A 166 12.93 24.26 -1.17
C ILE A 166 13.81 24.39 0.09
N GLY A 167 13.29 23.98 1.26
CA GLY A 167 14.07 23.96 2.50
C GLY A 167 15.31 23.07 2.38
N LYS A 168 15.18 21.86 1.84
CA LYS A 168 16.32 20.96 1.63
C LYS A 168 17.35 21.52 0.65
N LEU A 169 16.92 22.18 -0.44
CA LEU A 169 17.85 22.84 -1.37
C LEU A 169 18.68 23.94 -0.72
N TYR A 170 18.08 24.71 0.20
CA TYR A 170 18.75 25.88 0.79
C TYR A 170 19.75 25.51 1.89
N TYR A 171 19.44 24.49 2.69
CA TYR A 171 20.22 24.14 3.89
C TYR A 171 21.12 22.91 3.73
N GLU A 172 20.87 22.02 2.75
CA GLU A 172 21.57 20.74 2.60
C GLU A 172 21.79 20.38 1.10
N ASN A 173 22.71 21.09 0.44
CA ASN A 173 22.92 21.02 -1.02
C ASN A 173 24.06 20.06 -1.48
N GLU A 174 24.53 19.15 -0.63
CA GLU A 174 25.82 18.43 -0.86
C GLU A 174 25.68 16.91 -1.14
N GLN A 175 24.49 16.31 -0.99
CA GLN A 175 24.24 14.88 -1.22
C GLN A 175 22.80 14.66 -1.71
N CYS A 176 22.51 13.48 -2.29
CA CYS A 176 21.11 13.09 -2.51
C CYS A 176 20.37 12.98 -1.17
N TRP A 177 19.11 13.39 -1.15
CA TRP A 177 18.26 13.42 0.05
C TRP A 177 17.79 12.04 0.54
N PHE A 178 18.48 10.97 0.11
CA PHE A 178 18.14 9.60 0.45
C PHE A 178 18.99 9.10 1.63
N GLY A 179 18.35 8.95 2.78
CA GLY A 179 18.99 8.62 4.03
C GLY A 179 18.29 9.40 5.13
N LYS A 180 17.40 8.74 5.86
CA LYS A 180 16.81 9.33 7.06
C LYS A 180 17.90 9.36 8.12
N GLU A 181 18.72 10.41 8.15
CA GLU A 181 19.41 10.77 9.38
C GLU A 181 18.38 11.47 10.27
N PRO A 182 17.88 10.80 11.34
CA PRO A 182 16.87 11.37 12.20
C PRO A 182 17.47 12.56 12.95
N GLY A 183 16.94 13.78 12.74
CA GLY A 183 17.25 14.90 13.64
C GLY A 183 17.41 16.30 13.05
N LYS A 184 17.34 16.50 11.73
CA LYS A 184 17.34 17.87 11.18
C LYS A 184 15.93 18.44 11.14
N TYR A 185 15.75 19.64 11.71
CA TYR A 185 14.48 20.38 11.81
C TYR A 185 13.67 20.48 10.50
N ILE A 186 14.32 20.35 9.36
CA ILE A 186 13.72 20.52 8.02
C ILE A 186 12.72 19.40 7.70
N ASP A 187 12.94 18.17 8.17
CA ASP A 187 12.02 17.06 7.88
C ASP A 187 10.68 17.19 8.63
N TYR A 188 10.63 18.02 9.67
CA TYR A 188 9.39 18.33 10.37
C TYR A 188 8.35 19.07 9.50
N ILE A 189 8.79 19.74 8.42
CA ILE A 189 7.93 20.51 7.51
C ILE A 189 6.81 19.63 6.91
N TYR A 190 7.15 18.43 6.43
CA TYR A 190 6.13 17.50 5.91
C TYR A 190 5.63 16.52 6.97
N GLN A 191 6.46 16.19 7.98
CA GLN A 191 6.07 15.25 9.03
C GLN A 191 4.98 15.81 9.94
N GLY A 192 5.04 17.08 10.34
CA GLY A 192 4.04 17.71 11.22
C GLY A 192 2.61 17.58 10.67
N PRO A 193 2.33 17.98 9.42
CA PRO A 193 1.03 17.76 8.78
C PRO A 193 0.61 16.29 8.71
N VAL A 194 1.54 15.37 8.45
CA VAL A 194 1.27 13.92 8.44
C VAL A 194 0.84 13.43 9.82
N ILE A 195 1.55 13.84 10.87
CA ILE A 195 1.21 13.52 12.26
C ILE A 195 -0.21 14.02 12.59
N LEU A 196 -0.52 15.27 12.23
CA LEU A 196 -1.84 15.86 12.49
C LEU A 196 -2.97 15.06 11.83
N VAL A 197 -2.84 14.71 10.55
CA VAL A 197 -3.89 13.93 9.87
C VAL A 197 -4.04 12.52 10.44
N LEU A 198 -2.95 11.90 10.91
CA LEU A 198 -2.98 10.60 11.59
C LEU A 198 -3.71 10.68 12.93
N LEU A 199 -3.46 11.71 13.73
CA LEU A 199 -4.16 11.93 15.00
C LEU A 199 -5.67 12.13 14.78
N ILE A 200 -6.05 12.93 13.78
CA ILE A 200 -7.48 13.14 13.46
C ILE A 200 -8.12 11.81 12.99
N ASN A 201 -7.43 11.03 12.16
CA ASN A 201 -7.92 9.72 11.71
C ASN A 201 -8.11 8.74 12.88
N PHE A 202 -7.23 8.79 13.89
CA PHE A 202 -7.39 8.01 15.11
C PHE A 202 -8.66 8.39 15.90
N VAL A 203 -8.95 9.68 16.02
CA VAL A 203 -10.21 10.15 16.64
C VAL A 203 -11.42 9.67 15.84
N PHE A 204 -11.39 9.75 14.51
CA PHE A 204 -12.45 9.22 13.67
C PHE A 204 -12.63 7.72 13.86
N LEU A 205 -11.55 6.95 13.92
CA LEU A 205 -11.61 5.51 14.18
C LEU A 205 -12.33 5.22 15.48
N PHE A 206 -11.93 5.87 16.57
CA PHE A 206 -12.53 5.64 17.88
C PHE A 206 -14.04 5.92 17.85
N ASN A 207 -14.45 7.03 17.23
CA ASN A 207 -15.86 7.39 17.08
C ASN A 207 -16.63 6.39 16.21
N ILE A 208 -16.07 5.97 15.07
CA ILE A 208 -16.66 4.98 14.18
C ILE A 208 -16.87 3.66 14.91
N VAL A 209 -15.82 3.16 15.60
CA VAL A 209 -15.88 1.91 16.35
C VAL A 209 -16.94 2.01 17.45
N ARG A 210 -17.00 3.12 18.19
CA ARG A 210 -18.04 3.35 19.21
C ARG A 210 -19.44 3.24 18.62
N ILE A 211 -19.73 4.04 17.58
CA ILE A 211 -21.07 4.07 16.96
C ILE A 211 -21.44 2.70 16.39
N LEU A 212 -20.51 2.07 15.68
CA LEU A 212 -20.73 0.77 15.06
C LEU A 212 -20.95 -0.32 16.11
N MET A 213 -20.17 -0.34 17.20
CA MET A 213 -20.36 -1.29 18.30
C MET A 213 -21.71 -1.10 18.98
N THR A 214 -22.15 0.15 19.18
CA THR A 214 -23.48 0.43 19.72
C THR A 214 -24.59 -0.08 18.80
N LYS A 215 -24.50 0.19 17.48
CA LYS A 215 -25.48 -0.33 16.50
C LYS A 215 -25.47 -1.85 16.38
N LEU A 216 -24.29 -2.45 16.36
CA LEU A 216 -24.14 -3.90 16.30
C LEU A 216 -24.69 -4.56 17.56
N ARG A 217 -24.47 -4.00 18.76
CA ARG A 217 -24.99 -4.53 20.03
C ARG A 217 -26.52 -4.63 20.04
N ALA A 218 -27.20 -3.68 19.40
CA ALA A 218 -28.66 -3.69 19.27
C ALA A 218 -29.21 -4.83 18.39
N SER A 219 -28.38 -5.47 17.55
CA SER A 219 -28.75 -6.59 16.69
C SER A 219 -28.21 -7.91 17.27
N THR A 220 -29.08 -8.78 17.80
CA THR A 220 -28.69 -10.01 18.53
C THR A 220 -28.92 -11.29 17.71
N THR A 221 -27.99 -11.65 16.82
CA THR A 221 -27.97 -12.96 16.13
C THR A 221 -26.59 -13.61 16.27
N SER A 222 -26.50 -14.94 16.40
CA SER A 222 -25.21 -15.66 16.56
C SER A 222 -24.21 -15.38 15.43
N GLU A 223 -24.67 -15.31 14.17
CA GLU A 223 -23.84 -14.92 13.02
C GLU A 223 -23.30 -13.48 13.14
N THR A 224 -24.09 -12.56 13.71
CA THR A 224 -23.67 -11.16 13.91
C THR A 224 -22.53 -11.04 14.93
N ILE A 225 -22.38 -12.00 15.86
CA ILE A 225 -21.30 -12.00 16.86
C ILE A 225 -19.94 -12.33 16.20
N GLN A 226 -19.91 -13.28 15.27
CA GLN A 226 -18.70 -13.60 14.51
C GLN A 226 -18.35 -12.47 13.53
N TYR A 227 -19.38 -11.89 12.88
CA TYR A 227 -19.24 -10.72 12.01
C TYR A 227 -18.70 -9.49 12.75
N ARG A 228 -19.13 -9.25 14.00
CA ARG A 228 -18.59 -8.19 14.87
C ARG A 228 -17.09 -8.32 15.09
N LYS A 229 -16.56 -9.52 15.31
CA LYS A 229 -15.12 -9.74 15.55
C LYS A 229 -14.30 -9.44 14.30
N ALA A 230 -14.75 -9.90 13.13
CA ALA A 230 -14.08 -9.66 11.86
C ALA A 230 -14.13 -8.18 11.45
N VAL A 231 -15.31 -7.56 11.52
CA VAL A 231 -15.48 -6.13 11.19
C VAL A 231 -14.70 -5.24 12.17
N LYS A 232 -14.64 -5.60 13.46
CA LYS A 232 -13.78 -4.92 14.44
C LYS A 232 -12.31 -5.00 14.04
N ALA A 233 -11.81 -6.20 13.72
CA ALA A 233 -10.42 -6.38 13.34
C ALA A 233 -10.06 -5.59 12.08
N THR A 234 -10.91 -5.66 11.04
CA THR A 234 -10.70 -4.94 9.78
C THR A 234 -10.73 -3.43 9.95
N LEU A 235 -11.72 -2.90 10.67
CA LEU A 235 -11.85 -1.45 10.88
C LEU A 235 -10.77 -0.90 11.79
N VAL A 236 -10.32 -1.66 12.78
CA VAL A 236 -9.20 -1.26 13.63
C VAL A 236 -7.88 -1.31 12.86
N LEU A 237 -7.68 -2.33 12.01
CA LEU A 237 -6.47 -2.47 11.21
C LEU A 237 -6.27 -1.32 10.22
N LEU A 238 -7.36 -0.73 9.73
CA LEU A 238 -7.30 0.28 8.68
C LEU A 238 -6.52 1.55 9.06
N PRO A 239 -6.74 2.13 10.25
CA PRO A 239 -5.96 3.27 10.73
C PRO A 239 -4.77 2.82 11.60
N LEU A 240 -4.74 1.59 12.11
CA LEU A 240 -3.54 1.05 12.79
C LEU A 240 -2.31 1.17 11.89
N LEU A 241 -2.50 0.96 10.59
CA LEU A 241 -1.45 1.10 9.56
C LEU A 241 -0.99 2.55 9.32
N GLY A 242 -1.76 3.55 9.75
CA GLY A 242 -1.31 4.94 9.83
C GLY A 242 -0.61 5.23 11.16
N ILE A 243 -1.11 4.65 12.25
CA ILE A 243 -0.54 4.78 13.61
C ILE A 243 0.85 4.13 13.70
N THR A 244 1.12 3.08 12.94
CA THR A 244 2.45 2.46 12.90
C THR A 244 3.53 3.42 12.40
N TYR A 245 3.16 4.47 11.66
CA TYR A 245 4.09 5.55 11.31
C TYR A 245 4.35 6.50 12.50
N MET A 246 3.37 6.73 13.39
CA MET A 246 3.55 7.52 14.62
C MET A 246 4.55 6.88 15.57
N LEU A 247 4.60 5.55 15.57
CA LEU A 247 5.57 4.78 16.34
C LEU A 247 7.02 5.19 16.00
N PHE A 248 7.32 5.63 14.77
CA PHE A 248 8.67 6.07 14.37
C PHE A 248 9.16 7.29 15.17
N PHE A 249 8.24 8.07 15.75
CA PHE A 249 8.56 9.25 16.56
C PHE A 249 8.72 8.94 18.04
N VAL A 250 8.13 7.84 18.52
CA VAL A 250 8.36 7.36 19.87
C VAL A 250 9.70 6.65 19.84
N ASN A 251 10.77 7.41 20.04
CA ASN A 251 12.11 6.87 20.12
C ASN A 251 12.08 5.67 21.08
N PRO A 252 12.35 4.44 20.63
CA PRO A 252 12.61 3.36 21.57
C PRO A 252 13.79 3.84 22.42
N GLY A 253 13.73 3.66 23.73
CA GLY A 253 14.81 4.06 24.63
C GLY A 253 16.17 3.49 24.21
N GLU A 254 17.21 3.79 24.99
CA GLU A 254 18.61 3.40 24.74
C GLU A 254 18.86 1.88 24.61
N ASP A 255 17.82 1.04 24.67
CA ASP A 255 17.88 -0.41 24.50
C ASP A 255 17.94 -0.84 23.02
N ASP A 256 19.08 -1.41 22.63
CA ASP A 256 19.35 -1.92 21.27
C ASP A 256 18.32 -2.95 20.77
N ILE A 257 17.86 -3.85 21.65
CA ILE A 257 16.90 -4.91 21.31
C ILE A 257 15.53 -4.29 20.94
N SER A 258 15.10 -3.28 21.69
CA SER A 258 13.84 -2.59 21.47
C SER A 258 13.84 -1.87 20.13
N GLN A 259 14.96 -1.23 19.75
CA GLN A 259 15.12 -0.59 18.45
C GLN A 259 15.09 -1.61 17.30
N ILE A 260 15.76 -2.74 17.44
CA ILE A 260 15.77 -3.79 16.41
C ILE A 260 14.36 -4.34 16.18
N VAL A 261 13.67 -4.76 17.24
CA VAL A 261 12.29 -5.30 17.15
C VAL A 261 11.35 -4.26 16.53
N PHE A 262 11.50 -3.00 16.95
CA PHE A 262 10.74 -1.89 16.42
C PHE A 262 10.92 -1.71 14.91
N ILE A 263 12.16 -1.70 14.43
CA ILE A 263 12.48 -1.56 13.00
C ILE A 263 11.90 -2.72 12.19
N TYR A 264 12.02 -3.97 12.68
CA TYR A 264 11.44 -5.14 12.01
C TYR A 264 9.92 -5.07 11.92
N PHE A 265 9.26 -4.78 13.03
CA PHE A 265 7.80 -4.71 13.09
C PHE A 265 7.26 -3.60 12.19
N ASN A 266 7.87 -2.42 12.22
CA ASN A 266 7.49 -1.32 11.36
C ASN A 266 7.76 -1.63 9.88
N SER A 267 8.91 -2.22 9.55
CA SER A 267 9.24 -2.62 8.17
C SER A 267 8.23 -3.65 7.62
N PHE A 268 7.83 -4.62 8.44
CA PHE A 268 6.80 -5.58 8.08
C PHE A 268 5.44 -4.90 7.86
N LEU A 269 4.97 -4.08 8.80
CA LEU A 269 3.67 -3.45 8.67
C LEU A 269 3.60 -2.46 7.50
N GLN A 270 4.67 -1.72 7.25
CA GLN A 270 4.73 -0.74 6.15
C GLN A 270 4.79 -1.43 4.77
N SER A 271 5.53 -2.53 4.65
CA SER A 271 5.64 -3.29 3.39
C SER A 271 4.36 -4.04 3.03
N PHE A 272 3.72 -4.69 4.01
CA PHE A 272 2.46 -5.43 3.81
C PHE A 272 1.21 -4.55 3.89
N GLN A 273 1.35 -3.25 4.14
CA GLN A 273 0.24 -2.32 4.27
C GLN A 273 -0.71 -2.37 3.08
N GLY A 274 -0.19 -2.23 1.85
CA GLY A 274 -0.99 -2.25 0.65
C GLY A 274 -1.62 -3.62 0.38
N PHE A 275 -0.96 -4.71 0.79
CA PHE A 275 -1.52 -6.06 0.74
C PHE A 275 -2.77 -6.16 1.62
N PHE A 276 -2.69 -5.80 2.91
CA PHE A 276 -3.84 -5.85 3.81
C PHE A 276 -5.00 -5.00 3.28
N VAL A 277 -4.73 -3.77 2.83
CA VAL A 277 -5.73 -2.88 2.23
C VAL A 277 -6.42 -3.54 1.04
N SER A 278 -5.67 -4.17 0.12
CA SER A 278 -6.25 -4.87 -1.03
C SER A 278 -7.12 -6.07 -0.64
N VAL A 279 -6.72 -6.82 0.38
CA VAL A 279 -7.47 -7.97 0.90
C VAL A 279 -8.80 -7.53 1.48
N PHE A 280 -8.82 -6.53 2.35
CA PHE A 280 -10.05 -6.09 3.00
C PHE A 280 -10.99 -5.35 2.04
N TYR A 281 -10.47 -4.45 1.21
CA TYR A 281 -11.32 -3.64 0.34
C TYR A 281 -11.74 -4.28 -0.97
N CYS A 282 -10.91 -5.18 -1.51
CA CYS A 282 -11.19 -5.83 -2.79
C CYS A 282 -11.59 -7.30 -2.60
N PHE A 283 -10.69 -8.12 -2.06
CA PHE A 283 -10.88 -9.58 -2.07
C PHE A 283 -11.94 -10.09 -1.09
N LEU A 284 -12.03 -9.50 0.10
CA LEU A 284 -13.02 -9.86 1.13
C LEU A 284 -14.34 -9.09 0.99
N ASN A 285 -14.40 -8.10 0.10
CA ASN A 285 -15.59 -7.28 -0.07
C ASN A 285 -16.71 -8.08 -0.78
N GLY A 286 -17.82 -8.29 -0.09
CA GLY A 286 -18.96 -9.06 -0.58
C GLY A 286 -19.57 -8.49 -1.87
N GLU A 287 -19.58 -7.17 -2.04
CA GLU A 287 -20.08 -6.52 -3.25
C GLU A 287 -19.19 -6.87 -4.46
N VAL A 288 -17.87 -6.80 -4.28
CA VAL A 288 -16.88 -7.12 -5.33
C VAL A 288 -16.93 -8.60 -5.67
N ARG A 289 -16.98 -9.49 -4.67
CA ARG A 289 -17.09 -10.95 -4.88
C ARG A 289 -18.37 -11.31 -5.63
N SER A 290 -19.50 -10.71 -5.26
CA SER A 290 -20.79 -10.93 -5.93
C SER A 290 -20.76 -10.45 -7.39
N ALA A 291 -20.21 -9.25 -7.63
CA ALA A 291 -20.09 -8.69 -8.97
C ALA A 291 -19.12 -9.49 -9.86
N ALA A 292 -18.00 -9.94 -9.31
CA ALA A 292 -17.05 -10.82 -10.00
C ALA A 292 -17.70 -12.16 -10.36
N ARG A 293 -18.43 -12.79 -9.43
CA ARG A 293 -19.19 -14.03 -9.69
C ARG A 293 -20.23 -13.83 -10.79
N LYS A 294 -20.98 -12.73 -10.77
CA LYS A 294 -21.97 -12.41 -11.79
C LYS A 294 -21.34 -12.15 -13.17
N ARG A 295 -20.13 -11.60 -13.21
CA ARG A 295 -19.36 -11.43 -14.46
C ARG A 295 -18.82 -12.77 -14.96
N TRP A 296 -18.35 -13.61 -14.05
CA TRP A 296 -17.86 -14.96 -14.34
C TRP A 296 -18.96 -15.84 -14.95
N HIS A 297 -20.15 -15.88 -14.34
CA HIS A 297 -21.30 -16.59 -14.91
C HIS A 297 -21.68 -16.08 -16.30
N ARG A 298 -21.78 -14.76 -16.48
CA ARG A 298 -22.03 -14.19 -17.83
C ARG A 298 -20.96 -14.52 -18.86
N TRP A 299 -19.70 -14.62 -18.43
CA TRP A 299 -18.60 -15.04 -19.30
C TRP A 299 -18.71 -16.53 -19.66
N GLN A 300 -19.02 -17.40 -18.70
CA GLN A 300 -19.29 -18.82 -18.93
C GLN A 300 -20.47 -19.02 -19.88
N ASP A 301 -21.57 -18.30 -19.69
CA ASP A 301 -22.76 -18.37 -20.56
C ASP A 301 -22.40 -17.99 -22.00
N HIS A 302 -21.68 -16.88 -22.18
CA HIS A 302 -21.25 -16.43 -23.50
C HIS A 302 -20.26 -17.40 -24.16
N HIS A 303 -19.40 -18.06 -23.38
CA HIS A 303 -18.49 -19.08 -23.92
C HIS A 303 -19.24 -20.36 -24.31
N SER A 304 -20.22 -20.79 -23.51
CA SER A 304 -21.07 -21.94 -23.83
C SER A 304 -21.91 -21.70 -25.10
N LEU A 305 -22.41 -20.48 -25.29
CA LEU A 305 -23.12 -20.07 -26.50
C LEU A 305 -22.21 -20.05 -27.73
N ARG A 306 -20.99 -19.52 -27.63
CA ARG A 306 -20.01 -19.57 -28.72
C ARG A 306 -19.66 -21.00 -29.13
N VAL A 307 -19.48 -21.91 -28.17
CA VAL A 307 -19.21 -23.33 -28.46
C VAL A 307 -20.41 -23.98 -29.14
N ARG A 308 -21.65 -23.70 -28.68
CA ARG A 308 -22.87 -24.21 -29.34
C ARG A 308 -23.03 -23.68 -30.78
N VAL A 309 -22.80 -22.38 -31.01
CA VAL A 309 -22.88 -21.78 -32.35
C VAL A 309 -21.80 -22.33 -33.28
N ALA A 310 -20.57 -22.48 -32.80
CA ALA A 310 -19.49 -23.10 -33.59
C ALA A 310 -19.82 -24.56 -33.95
N ARG A 311 -20.42 -25.32 -33.03
CA ARG A 311 -20.82 -26.72 -33.25
C ARG A 311 -22.03 -26.84 -34.19
N ALA A 312 -22.97 -25.89 -34.15
CA ALA A 312 -24.10 -25.83 -35.07
C ALA A 312 -23.66 -25.47 -36.50
N MET A 313 -22.67 -24.60 -36.66
CA MET A 313 -22.10 -24.25 -37.96
C MET A 313 -21.18 -25.33 -38.56
N SER A 314 -20.68 -26.27 -37.75
CA SER A 314 -19.87 -27.40 -38.22
C SER A 314 -20.68 -28.64 -38.58
N ILE A 315 -22.01 -28.65 -38.38
CA ILE A 315 -22.86 -29.73 -38.89
C ILE A 315 -23.03 -29.47 -40.39
N PRO A 316 -22.57 -30.38 -41.28
CA PRO A 316 -22.90 -30.25 -42.69
C PRO A 316 -24.42 -30.39 -42.80
N THR A 317 -25.10 -29.33 -43.22
CA THR A 317 -26.46 -29.43 -43.73
C THR A 317 -26.40 -30.24 -45.02
N SER A 318 -26.40 -31.56 -44.90
CA SER A 318 -26.62 -32.44 -46.04
C SER A 318 -28.06 -32.19 -46.53
N PRO A 319 -28.26 -31.76 -47.79
CA PRO A 319 -29.60 -31.60 -48.32
C PRO A 319 -30.09 -32.99 -48.71
N THR A 320 -30.72 -33.72 -47.79
CA THR A 320 -31.57 -34.85 -48.18
C THR A 320 -32.81 -34.29 -48.86
N ARG A 321 -32.67 -34.09 -50.17
CA ARG A 321 -33.76 -33.85 -51.12
C ARG A 321 -34.65 -35.09 -51.12
N ILE A 322 -35.67 -35.12 -50.27
CA ILE A 322 -36.73 -36.13 -50.33
C ILE A 322 -37.54 -35.84 -51.60
N SER A 323 -37.21 -36.57 -52.65
CA SER A 323 -37.91 -36.59 -53.94
C SER A 323 -39.27 -37.26 -53.75
N PHE A 324 -40.32 -36.46 -53.55
CA PHE A 324 -41.71 -36.86 -53.72
C PHE A 324 -42.03 -36.93 -55.23
N HIS A 325 -41.71 -38.04 -55.88
CA HIS A 325 -42.27 -38.39 -57.19
C HIS A 325 -42.06 -39.88 -57.46
N SER A 326 -43.10 -40.69 -57.21
CA SER A 326 -43.51 -41.83 -58.05
C SER A 326 -44.49 -42.72 -57.27
N ILE A 327 -45.75 -42.31 -57.17
CA ILE A 327 -46.87 -43.26 -57.05
C ILE A 327 -48.03 -42.69 -57.87
N LYS A 328 -48.06 -43.02 -59.16
CA LYS A 328 -49.29 -43.13 -59.95
C LYS A 328 -49.01 -43.96 -61.20
N GLN A 329 -49.89 -44.94 -61.42
CA GLN A 329 -50.11 -45.79 -62.60
C GLN A 329 -49.57 -47.22 -62.55
N THR A 330 -50.35 -48.12 -61.93
CA THR A 330 -50.78 -49.36 -62.60
C THR A 330 -52.07 -49.87 -61.95
N ALA A 331 -53.22 -49.50 -62.54
CA ALA A 331 -54.49 -50.18 -62.39
C ALA A 331 -55.38 -49.77 -63.58
N ALA A 332 -55.22 -50.47 -64.69
CA ALA A 332 -56.20 -50.52 -65.77
C ALA A 332 -56.06 -51.85 -66.51
N VAL A 333 -57.20 -52.54 -66.57
CA VAL A 333 -57.55 -53.80 -67.26
C VAL A 333 -57.19 -55.08 -66.53
#